data_AF-A0A960QZF2-F1
#
_entry.id   AF-A0A960QZF2-F1
#
_cell.length_a   1.000
_cell.length_b   1.000
_cell.length_c   1.000
_cell.angle_alpha   90.00
_cell.angle_beta   90.00
_cell.angle_gamma   90.00
#
_symmetry.space_group_name_H-M   'P 1'
#
loop_
_entity.id
_entity.type
_entity.pdbx_description
1 polymer ?
#
loop_
_entity_poly.entity_id
_entity_poly.type
_entity_poly.pdbx_seq_one_letter_code
_entity_poly.pdbx_strand_id
1 'polypeptide(L)'
;LEENGITIKLEGNYSFQGVANGGSRFGNDTGNVFSGNLGVVIDTGKAGLWPGGFLSVRAEGRGGDSVLGGAGTTSPVNNDALLPLIPGSLSDGGWGLTELTYAQFLSEKFGLVGGLINTDTGDANPIAGFLGSNDYFMNAAFLYSPVVGSTVPNVSLGGGVVFLPSEANHFKFLVVGTNETAGIDPFDNYEGTTFLVEWATKYELGGNPGGMTFTATYGIDQERFRIADDPRILLRDYVTGQSLTTDDDSWSVMWNGFQYLSGDETGGWGLFGRFGFSDGDPNAIRWAGAAGIGGVGLIPGRDRDRWGIG
;
A
#
# COMPACT_ATOMS: atom_id res chain seq x y z
N LEU A 1 24.21 -14.47 8.06
CA LEU A 1 22.90 -15.10 7.80
C LEU A 1 22.52 -14.92 6.34
N GLU A 2 22.62 -13.71 5.80
CA GLU A 2 22.24 -13.40 4.41
C GLU A 2 23.01 -14.18 3.35
N GLU A 3 24.33 -14.35 3.52
CA GLU A 3 25.16 -15.22 2.65
C GLU A 3 24.69 -16.68 2.67
N ASN A 4 24.03 -17.11 3.75
CA ASN A 4 23.44 -18.45 3.91
C ASN A 4 21.94 -18.47 3.58
N GLY A 5 21.43 -17.44 2.90
CA GLY A 5 20.05 -17.37 2.42
C GLY A 5 19.02 -16.93 3.45
N ILE A 6 19.42 -16.33 4.59
CA ILE A 6 18.47 -15.83 5.60
C ILE A 6 18.68 -14.33 5.81
N THR A 7 17.67 -13.55 5.48
CA THR A 7 17.62 -12.10 5.75
C THR A 7 16.63 -11.85 6.87
N ILE A 8 17.04 -11.12 7.91
CA ILE A 8 16.19 -10.68 9.02
C ILE A 8 16.21 -9.16 9.03
N LYS A 9 15.03 -8.55 8.98
CA LYS A 9 14.84 -7.10 9.03
C LYS A 9 13.98 -6.76 10.23
N LEU A 10 14.47 -5.86 11.07
CA LEU A 10 13.72 -5.30 12.19
C LEU A 10 13.66 -3.79 11.99
N GLU A 11 12.45 -3.25 11.91
CA GLU A 11 12.23 -1.81 11.75
C GLU A 11 11.33 -1.31 12.87
N GLY A 12 11.57 -0.07 13.28
CA GLY A 12 10.76 0.63 14.26
C GLY A 12 10.76 2.12 13.95
N ASN A 13 9.58 2.72 13.88
CA ASN A 13 9.37 4.12 13.63
C ASN A 13 8.61 4.75 14.78
N TYR A 14 9.01 5.96 15.16
CA TYR A 14 8.28 6.78 16.10
C TYR A 14 7.87 8.07 15.40
N SER A 15 6.57 8.34 15.36
CA SER A 15 6.03 9.58 14.82
C SER A 15 5.33 10.38 15.91
N PHE A 16 5.54 11.71 15.87
CA PHE A 16 4.79 12.67 16.66
C PHE A 16 4.09 13.64 15.72
N GLN A 17 2.80 13.86 15.90
CA GLN A 17 2.01 14.77 15.08
C GLN A 17 1.07 15.61 15.93
N GLY A 18 0.77 16.81 15.45
CA GLY A 18 -0.21 17.71 16.06
C GLY A 18 -1.07 18.40 15.01
N VAL A 19 -2.35 18.54 15.30
CA VAL A 19 -3.29 19.34 14.50
C VAL A 19 -3.09 20.81 14.90
N ALA A 20 -2.35 21.55 14.08
CA ALA A 20 -2.04 22.95 14.37
C ALA A 20 -3.27 23.88 14.23
N ASN A 21 -4.19 23.56 13.33
CA ASN A 21 -5.44 24.30 13.11
C ASN A 21 -6.46 23.40 12.38
N GLY A 22 -7.75 23.73 12.48
CA GLY A 22 -8.84 22.97 11.87
C GLY A 22 -9.13 21.67 12.61
N GLY A 23 -9.37 20.60 11.85
CA GLY A 23 -9.66 19.27 12.40
C GLY A 23 -11.12 19.06 12.81
N SER A 24 -11.43 17.81 13.15
CA SER A 24 -12.76 17.38 13.60
C SER A 24 -12.95 17.55 15.13
N ARG A 25 -11.84 17.67 15.87
CA ARG A 25 -11.83 17.84 17.33
C ARG A 25 -11.42 19.26 17.71
N PHE A 26 -12.19 19.90 18.59
CA PHE A 26 -11.86 21.24 19.09
C PHE A 26 -10.72 21.17 20.12
N GLY A 27 -9.66 21.96 19.91
CA GLY A 27 -8.52 22.10 20.83
C GLY A 27 -7.18 21.70 20.21
N ASN A 28 -6.14 21.60 21.04
CA ASN A 28 -4.85 21.03 20.61
C ASN A 28 -4.99 19.51 20.58
N ASP A 29 -5.00 18.91 19.40
CA ASP A 29 -4.96 17.46 19.21
C ASP A 29 -3.54 17.03 18.82
N THR A 30 -2.94 16.13 19.61
CA THR A 30 -1.58 15.63 19.39
C THR A 30 -1.56 14.13 19.56
N GLY A 31 -0.70 13.46 18.80
CA GLY A 31 -0.54 12.01 18.86
C GLY A 31 0.92 11.60 18.75
N ASN A 32 1.21 10.43 19.33
CA ASN A 32 2.48 9.73 19.21
C ASN A 32 2.22 8.27 18.87
N VAL A 33 2.82 7.79 17.78
CA VAL A 33 2.69 6.40 17.34
C VAL A 33 4.07 5.78 17.28
N PHE A 34 4.18 4.57 17.84
CA PHE A 34 5.29 3.66 17.57
C PHE A 34 4.78 2.54 16.68
N SER A 35 5.36 2.38 15.50
CA SER A 35 5.10 1.28 14.58
C SER A 35 6.37 0.48 14.34
N GLY A 36 6.24 -0.77 13.93
CA GLY A 36 7.40 -1.60 13.64
C GLY A 36 7.05 -2.92 12.99
N ASN A 37 8.05 -3.53 12.38
CA ASN A 37 7.92 -4.82 11.72
C ASN A 37 9.14 -5.71 11.96
N LEU A 38 8.89 -7.02 11.98
CA LEU A 38 9.90 -8.06 11.91
C LEU A 38 9.66 -8.87 10.64
N GLY A 39 10.56 -8.73 9.67
CA GLY A 39 10.56 -9.48 8.42
C GLY A 39 11.67 -10.54 8.41
N VAL A 40 11.34 -11.73 7.92
CA VAL A 40 12.30 -12.80 7.63
C VAL A 40 12.09 -13.29 6.21
N VAL A 41 13.16 -13.31 5.41
CA VAL A 41 13.15 -13.89 4.06
C VAL A 41 14.17 -15.00 3.99
N ILE A 42 13.74 -16.16 3.50
CA ILE A 42 14.60 -17.32 3.23
C ILE A 42 14.71 -17.52 1.73
N ASP A 43 15.92 -17.34 1.19
CA ASP A 43 16.30 -17.71 -0.17
C ASP A 43 16.74 -19.19 -0.17
N THR A 44 15.91 -20.06 -0.75
CA THR A 44 16.12 -21.51 -0.73
C THR A 44 17.37 -21.92 -1.54
N GLY A 45 17.76 -21.11 -2.53
CA GLY A 45 18.94 -21.36 -3.36
C GLY A 45 20.22 -21.09 -2.58
N LYS A 46 20.31 -19.93 -1.92
CA LYS A 46 21.43 -19.58 -1.05
C LYS A 46 21.51 -20.48 0.19
N ALA A 47 20.37 -20.95 0.69
CA ALA A 47 20.30 -21.90 1.80
C ALA A 47 20.68 -23.35 1.40
N GLY A 48 20.96 -23.62 0.11
CA GLY A 48 21.36 -24.94 -0.38
C GLY A 48 20.23 -25.97 -0.45
N LEU A 49 18.97 -25.54 -0.51
CA LEU A 49 17.79 -26.41 -0.60
C LEU A 49 17.44 -26.69 -2.07
N TRP A 50 16.80 -25.74 -2.75
CA TRP A 50 16.49 -25.79 -4.18
C TRP A 50 16.50 -24.37 -4.76
N PRO A 51 16.79 -24.17 -6.05
CA PRO A 51 16.92 -22.84 -6.62
C PRO A 51 15.58 -22.11 -6.81
N GLY A 52 15.62 -20.78 -6.75
CA GLY A 52 14.52 -19.89 -7.14
C GLY A 52 13.35 -19.81 -6.16
N GLY A 53 13.44 -20.41 -4.98
CA GLY A 53 12.42 -20.33 -3.94
C GLY A 53 12.70 -19.21 -2.93
N PHE A 54 11.64 -18.51 -2.52
CA PHE A 54 11.67 -17.49 -1.49
C PHE A 54 10.51 -17.70 -0.52
N LEU A 55 10.80 -17.82 0.78
CA LEU A 55 9.80 -17.83 1.83
C LEU A 55 9.90 -16.53 2.62
N SER A 56 8.82 -15.77 2.67
CA SER A 56 8.76 -14.51 3.42
C SER A 56 7.77 -14.61 4.57
N VAL A 57 8.17 -14.13 5.73
CA VAL A 57 7.34 -14.01 6.93
C VAL A 57 7.48 -12.59 7.45
N ARG A 58 6.36 -11.93 7.74
CA ARG A 58 6.36 -10.59 8.33
C ARG A 58 5.31 -10.48 9.41
N ALA A 59 5.74 -9.99 10.57
CA ALA A 59 4.86 -9.57 11.64
C ALA A 59 4.98 -8.05 11.80
N GLU A 60 3.85 -7.36 11.89
CA GLU A 60 3.77 -5.91 12.04
C GLU A 60 3.01 -5.57 13.31
N GLY A 61 3.32 -4.41 13.89
CA GLY A 61 2.54 -3.86 14.97
C GLY A 61 2.68 -2.36 15.10
N ARG A 62 1.68 -1.75 15.71
CA ARG A 62 1.68 -0.33 16.08
C ARG A 62 1.01 -0.10 17.43
N GLY A 63 1.35 0.99 18.09
CA GLY A 63 0.72 1.42 19.34
C GLY A 63 0.93 2.90 19.61
N GLY A 64 0.17 3.42 20.57
CA GLY A 64 0.09 4.85 20.87
C GLY A 64 -1.13 5.51 20.23
N ASP A 65 -1.23 6.83 20.37
CA ASP A 65 -2.37 7.62 19.94
C ASP A 65 -2.05 8.33 18.62
N SER A 66 -2.89 8.15 17.61
CA SER A 66 -2.74 8.86 16.33
C SER A 66 -3.72 10.03 16.21
N VAL A 67 -3.37 11.02 15.40
CA VAL A 67 -4.27 12.14 15.04
C VAL A 67 -5.12 11.83 13.81
N LEU A 68 -5.15 10.58 13.31
CA LEU A 68 -5.84 10.23 12.05
C LEU A 68 -7.31 10.69 12.05
N GLY A 69 -8.07 10.33 13.09
CA GLY A 69 -9.47 10.75 13.22
C GLY A 69 -9.65 12.24 13.55
N GLY A 70 -8.69 12.83 14.28
CA GLY A 70 -8.71 14.23 14.71
C GLY A 70 -8.40 15.22 13.58
N ALA A 71 -7.55 14.82 12.63
CA ALA A 71 -7.18 15.61 11.47
C ALA A 71 -8.39 15.93 10.57
N GLY A 72 -9.41 15.06 10.56
CA GLY A 72 -10.64 15.26 9.77
C GLY A 72 -10.40 15.26 8.25
N THR A 73 -9.30 14.64 7.80
CA THR A 73 -8.94 14.54 6.39
C THR A 73 -9.45 13.25 5.76
N THR A 74 -9.67 13.26 4.45
CA THR A 74 -10.05 12.06 3.70
C THR A 74 -8.87 11.11 3.48
N SER A 75 -7.66 11.65 3.37
CA SER A 75 -6.44 10.85 3.34
C SER A 75 -5.79 10.77 4.73
N PRO A 76 -5.29 9.60 5.14
CA PRO A 76 -4.49 9.48 6.35
C PRO A 76 -3.28 10.40 6.37
N VAL A 77 -3.17 11.23 7.41
CA VAL A 77 -2.04 12.14 7.61
C VAL A 77 -0.75 11.46 8.08
N ASN A 78 -0.85 10.17 8.45
CA ASN A 78 0.26 9.39 8.98
C ASN A 78 0.13 7.93 8.56
N ASN A 79 0.98 7.49 7.65
CA ASN A 79 1.02 6.11 7.17
C ASN A 79 1.55 5.14 8.23
N ASP A 80 2.47 5.55 9.11
CA ASP A 80 2.94 4.71 10.23
C ASP A 80 1.81 4.35 11.21
N ALA A 81 0.74 5.15 11.23
CA ALA A 81 -0.43 4.90 12.04
C ALA A 81 -1.48 4.01 11.35
N LEU A 82 -1.26 3.54 10.12
CA LEU A 82 -2.22 2.72 9.38
C LEU A 82 -1.97 1.22 9.53
N LEU A 83 -0.71 0.80 9.49
CA LEU A 83 -0.33 -0.60 9.36
C LEU A 83 0.09 -1.22 10.71
N PRO A 84 -0.30 -2.47 11.02
CA PRO A 84 -1.22 -3.31 10.25
C PRO A 84 -2.66 -2.78 10.27
N LEU A 85 -3.37 -2.96 9.15
CA LEU A 85 -4.76 -2.52 9.00
C LEU A 85 -5.73 -3.53 9.65
N ILE A 86 -5.73 -3.60 10.97
CA ILE A 86 -6.58 -4.54 11.71
C ILE A 86 -8.03 -4.02 11.71
N PRO A 87 -9.02 -4.79 11.19
CA PRO A 87 -10.41 -4.38 11.15
C PRO A 87 -10.93 -3.91 12.53
N GLY A 88 -11.61 -2.77 12.54
CA GLY A 88 -12.18 -2.18 13.77
C GLY A 88 -11.17 -1.57 14.75
N SER A 89 -9.86 -1.64 14.47
CA SER A 89 -8.81 -1.20 15.40
C SER A 89 -7.98 -0.04 14.85
N LEU A 90 -8.53 0.80 13.96
CA LEU A 90 -7.78 1.90 13.35
C LEU A 90 -7.26 2.92 14.39
N SER A 91 -8.02 3.19 15.45
CA SER A 91 -7.62 4.08 16.55
C SER A 91 -6.78 3.40 17.62
N ASP A 92 -6.78 2.07 17.65
CA ASP A 92 -6.14 1.29 18.69
C ASP A 92 -4.83 0.68 18.16
N GLY A 93 -3.87 0.47 19.08
CA GLY A 93 -2.69 -0.31 18.75
C GLY A 93 -3.04 -1.77 18.46
N GLY A 94 -2.18 -2.45 17.73
CA GLY A 94 -2.36 -3.87 17.45
C GLY A 94 -1.17 -4.46 16.75
N TRP A 95 -1.14 -5.79 16.66
CA TRP A 95 -0.11 -6.54 15.96
C TRP A 95 -0.75 -7.69 15.17
N GLY A 96 -0.08 -8.12 14.11
CA GLY A 96 -0.54 -9.22 13.28
C GLY A 96 0.59 -9.85 12.49
N LEU A 97 0.41 -11.13 12.14
CA LEU A 97 1.13 -11.71 11.03
C LEU A 97 0.54 -11.11 9.75
N THR A 98 1.34 -10.37 9.00
CA THR A 98 0.88 -9.66 7.81
C THR A 98 1.43 -10.25 6.52
N GLU A 99 2.44 -11.11 6.61
CA GLU A 99 2.96 -11.83 5.46
C GLU A 99 3.37 -13.24 5.83
N LEU A 100 2.94 -14.19 5.01
CA LEU A 100 3.42 -15.56 4.99
C LEU A 100 3.30 -16.05 3.55
N THR A 101 4.33 -15.81 2.75
CA THR A 101 4.28 -16.08 1.30
C THR A 101 5.40 -17.01 0.88
N TYR A 102 5.10 -17.82 -0.13
CA TYR A 102 6.10 -18.59 -0.85
C TYR A 102 6.08 -18.17 -2.32
N ALA A 103 7.24 -17.80 -2.84
CA ALA A 103 7.45 -17.54 -4.26
C ALA A 103 8.41 -18.58 -4.86
N GLN A 104 8.10 -19.08 -6.05
CA GLN A 104 8.94 -19.99 -6.81
C GLN A 104 9.14 -19.44 -8.23
N PHE A 105 10.38 -19.02 -8.53
CA PHE A 105 10.79 -18.74 -9.89
C PHE A 105 11.04 -20.05 -10.64
N LEU A 106 10.34 -20.22 -11.76
CA LEU A 106 10.52 -21.34 -12.69
C LEU A 106 11.52 -21.00 -13.80
N SER A 107 11.80 -19.70 -13.98
CA SER A 107 12.88 -19.15 -14.79
C SER A 107 13.23 -17.76 -14.26
N GLU A 108 14.28 -17.12 -14.78
CA GLU A 108 14.61 -15.72 -14.45
C GLU A 108 13.48 -14.73 -14.79
N LYS A 109 12.57 -15.12 -15.68
CA LYS A 109 11.50 -14.25 -16.19
C LYS A 109 10.12 -14.58 -15.65
N PHE A 110 9.95 -15.69 -14.92
CA PHE A 110 8.63 -16.17 -14.53
C PHE A 110 8.66 -16.82 -13.15
N GLY A 111 7.81 -16.33 -12.26
CA GLY A 111 7.61 -16.88 -10.93
C GLY A 111 6.14 -16.97 -10.55
N LEU A 112 5.86 -17.91 -9.65
CA LEU A 112 4.57 -18.08 -8.98
C LEU A 112 4.71 -17.59 -7.55
N VAL A 113 3.68 -16.98 -6.99
CA VAL A 113 3.63 -16.57 -5.57
C VAL A 113 2.30 -16.96 -4.96
N GLY A 114 2.28 -17.29 -3.68
CA GLY A 114 1.03 -17.50 -2.93
C GLY A 114 1.23 -17.53 -1.43
N GLY A 115 0.13 -17.37 -0.70
CA GLY A 115 0.10 -17.36 0.76
C GLY A 115 -0.71 -16.18 1.30
N LEU A 116 -0.34 -15.70 2.48
CA LEU A 116 -0.85 -14.46 3.08
C LEU A 116 -0.07 -13.28 2.50
N ILE A 117 -0.67 -12.60 1.51
CA ILE A 117 -0.06 -11.52 0.75
C ILE A 117 -0.23 -10.20 1.50
N ASN A 118 0.86 -9.43 1.61
CA ASN A 118 0.82 -8.03 2.01
C ASN A 118 1.02 -7.14 0.78
N THR A 119 0.16 -6.15 0.60
CA THR A 119 0.16 -5.26 -0.58
C THR A 119 0.80 -3.90 -0.34
N ASP A 120 1.35 -3.64 0.85
CA ASP A 120 1.89 -2.34 1.26
C ASP A 120 3.08 -1.82 0.45
N THR A 121 3.77 -2.72 -0.26
CA THR A 121 4.89 -2.40 -1.19
C THR A 121 4.45 -2.24 -2.64
N GLY A 122 3.15 -2.43 -2.94
CA GLY A 122 2.56 -2.12 -4.24
C GLY A 122 2.62 -0.61 -4.54
N ASP A 123 2.39 -0.24 -5.80
CA ASP A 123 2.34 1.17 -6.22
C ASP A 123 3.60 1.96 -5.81
N ALA A 124 4.78 1.33 -5.83
CA ALA A 124 6.02 1.95 -5.38
C ALA A 124 6.53 3.04 -6.33
N ASN A 125 7.04 4.12 -5.75
CA ASN A 125 7.65 5.24 -6.46
C ASN A 125 9.00 5.60 -5.82
N PRO A 126 10.12 5.70 -6.57
CA PRO A 126 11.43 6.00 -6.00
C PRO A 126 11.59 7.45 -5.47
N ILE A 127 10.67 8.35 -5.82
CA ILE A 127 10.65 9.74 -5.34
C ILE A 127 9.64 9.93 -4.21
N ALA A 128 8.49 9.24 -4.27
CA ALA A 128 7.41 9.43 -3.31
C ALA A 128 7.27 8.30 -2.27
N GLY A 129 7.88 7.13 -2.50
CA GLY A 129 7.75 5.95 -1.64
C GLY A 129 6.56 5.05 -2.00
N PHE A 130 6.20 4.19 -1.06
CA PHE A 130 5.02 3.32 -1.04
C PHE A 130 4.39 3.36 0.35
N LEU A 131 3.23 2.74 0.55
CA LEU A 131 2.45 2.84 1.79
C LEU A 131 3.27 2.49 3.06
N GLY A 132 4.04 1.40 3.00
CA GLY A 132 4.93 0.96 4.09
C GLY A 132 6.27 1.73 4.21
N SER A 133 6.53 2.75 3.40
CA SER A 133 7.78 3.52 3.48
C SER A 133 7.75 4.54 4.62
N ASN A 134 8.86 4.73 5.32
CA ASN A 134 8.99 5.68 6.44
C ASN A 134 10.06 6.77 6.21
N ASP A 135 10.72 6.75 5.05
CA ASP A 135 11.74 7.71 4.64
C ASP A 135 11.25 8.69 3.54
N TYR A 136 9.93 8.75 3.29
CA TYR A 136 9.30 9.62 2.29
C TYR A 136 8.21 10.52 2.90
N PHE A 137 7.03 10.60 2.28
CA PHE A 137 5.90 11.38 2.77
C PHE A 137 5.19 10.64 3.92
N MET A 138 4.68 11.37 4.91
CA MET A 138 3.81 10.78 5.95
C MET A 138 2.35 10.66 5.48
N ASN A 139 1.90 11.55 4.59
CA ASN A 139 0.52 11.55 4.12
C ASN A 139 0.33 10.46 3.06
N ALA A 140 -0.63 9.57 3.30
CA ALA A 140 -0.78 8.36 2.50
C ALA A 140 -1.24 8.64 1.06
N ALA A 141 -1.85 9.79 0.76
CA ALA A 141 -2.22 10.16 -0.61
C ALA A 141 -1.01 10.29 -1.56
N PHE A 142 0.19 10.54 -1.03
CA PHE A 142 1.43 10.56 -1.82
C PHE A 142 2.08 9.19 -1.97
N LEU A 143 1.68 8.22 -1.14
CA LEU A 143 2.30 6.90 -1.03
C LEU A 143 1.54 5.80 -1.77
N TYR A 144 0.22 5.95 -1.90
CA TYR A 144 -0.64 5.01 -2.63
C TYR A 144 -1.88 5.73 -3.17
N SER A 145 -2.49 5.19 -4.23
CA SER A 145 -3.76 5.70 -4.74
C SER A 145 -4.95 5.19 -3.93
N PRO A 146 -5.77 6.05 -3.28
CA PRO A 146 -6.83 5.58 -2.40
C PRO A 146 -8.04 5.00 -3.15
N VAL A 147 -8.07 5.08 -4.48
CA VAL A 147 -9.13 4.46 -5.32
C VAL A 147 -9.12 2.93 -5.26
N VAL A 148 -8.09 2.26 -4.72
CA VAL A 148 -8.15 0.80 -4.49
C VAL A 148 -8.83 0.39 -3.20
N GLY A 149 -9.27 1.33 -2.37
CA GLY A 149 -9.78 1.02 -1.03
C GLY A 149 -10.96 0.03 -0.98
N SER A 150 -11.73 -0.11 -2.07
CA SER A 150 -12.83 -1.10 -2.16
C SER A 150 -12.42 -2.46 -2.74
N THR A 151 -11.23 -2.58 -3.33
CA THR A 151 -10.80 -3.78 -4.07
C THR A 151 -9.55 -4.41 -3.47
N VAL A 152 -8.58 -3.65 -2.97
CA VAL A 152 -7.30 -4.20 -2.51
C VAL A 152 -7.17 -4.08 -1.00
N PRO A 153 -7.23 -5.19 -0.25
CA PRO A 153 -6.88 -5.18 1.17
C PRO A 153 -5.37 -5.01 1.35
N ASN A 154 -4.95 -4.59 2.55
CA ASN A 154 -3.54 -4.58 2.94
C ASN A 154 -3.02 -6.01 3.10
N VAL A 155 -3.75 -6.89 3.79
CA VAL A 155 -3.38 -8.29 3.98
C VAL A 155 -4.54 -9.22 3.61
N SER A 156 -4.29 -10.16 2.70
CA SER A 156 -5.25 -11.21 2.37
C SER A 156 -4.59 -12.47 1.82
N LEU A 157 -5.30 -13.60 1.89
CA LEU A 157 -4.88 -14.81 1.20
C LEU A 157 -4.93 -14.58 -0.30
N GLY A 158 -3.94 -15.10 -1.01
CA GLY A 158 -3.95 -15.04 -2.45
C GLY A 158 -2.73 -15.67 -3.08
N GLY A 159 -2.59 -15.42 -4.37
CA GLY A 159 -1.45 -15.84 -5.15
C GLY A 159 -1.54 -15.35 -6.59
N GLY A 160 -0.52 -15.67 -7.37
CA GLY A 160 -0.48 -15.20 -8.74
C GLY A 160 0.86 -15.43 -9.41
N VAL A 161 1.09 -14.64 -10.45
CA VAL A 161 2.26 -14.72 -11.32
C VAL A 161 3.05 -13.42 -11.29
N VAL A 162 4.37 -13.57 -11.32
CA VAL A 162 5.32 -12.49 -11.58
C VAL A 162 6.00 -12.79 -12.90
N PHE A 163 5.95 -11.85 -13.84
CA PHE A 163 6.54 -11.99 -15.16
C PHE A 163 7.48 -10.81 -15.46
N LEU A 164 8.74 -11.12 -15.73
CA LEU A 164 9.85 -10.17 -15.91
C LEU A 164 10.44 -10.33 -17.32
N PRO A 165 9.73 -9.91 -18.39
CA PRO A 165 10.20 -10.10 -19.76
C PRO A 165 11.54 -9.39 -20.06
N SER A 166 11.79 -8.26 -19.39
CA SER A 166 13.04 -7.49 -19.43
C SER A 166 13.27 -6.74 -18.12
N GLU A 167 14.48 -6.23 -17.89
CA GLU A 167 14.81 -5.37 -16.74
C GLU A 167 13.95 -4.10 -16.65
N ALA A 168 13.45 -3.64 -17.80
CA ALA A 168 12.62 -2.45 -17.90
C ALA A 168 11.14 -2.74 -17.69
N ASN A 169 10.64 -3.97 -17.82
CA ASN A 169 9.20 -4.26 -17.79
C ASN A 169 8.90 -5.40 -16.83
N HIS A 170 8.13 -5.11 -15.78
CA HIS A 170 7.68 -6.07 -14.79
C HIS A 170 6.15 -6.14 -14.78
N PHE A 171 5.61 -7.35 -14.78
CA PHE A 171 4.18 -7.62 -14.73
C PHE A 171 3.86 -8.47 -13.50
N LYS A 172 2.79 -8.12 -12.80
CA LYS A 172 2.20 -8.94 -11.75
C LYS A 172 0.73 -9.15 -12.08
N PHE A 173 0.27 -10.38 -11.92
CA PHE A 173 -1.16 -10.68 -11.87
C PHE A 173 -1.41 -11.47 -10.60
N LEU A 174 -2.17 -10.89 -9.68
CA LEU A 174 -2.52 -11.48 -8.40
C LEU A 174 -4.02 -11.70 -8.33
N VAL A 175 -4.41 -12.78 -7.65
CA VAL A 175 -5.77 -13.07 -7.22
C VAL A 175 -5.71 -13.16 -5.71
N VAL A 176 -6.39 -12.24 -5.03
CA VAL A 176 -6.40 -12.12 -3.56
C VAL A 176 -7.83 -12.11 -3.06
N GLY A 177 -8.05 -12.49 -1.80
CA GLY A 177 -9.32 -12.19 -1.13
C GLY A 177 -9.53 -10.67 -1.07
N THR A 178 -10.78 -10.22 -1.09
CA THR A 178 -11.09 -8.79 -1.05
C THR A 178 -11.15 -8.26 0.38
N ASN A 179 -11.60 -9.09 1.33
CA ASN A 179 -11.62 -8.73 2.74
C ASN A 179 -10.20 -8.61 3.33
N GLU A 180 -10.05 -7.61 4.20
CA GLU A 180 -8.87 -7.40 5.03
C GLU A 180 -8.75 -8.48 6.11
N THR A 181 -7.56 -9.02 6.30
CA THR A 181 -7.30 -10.13 7.23
C THR A 181 -6.09 -9.90 8.14
N ALA A 182 -5.50 -8.71 8.14
CA ALA A 182 -4.41 -8.36 9.03
C ALA A 182 -4.81 -8.59 10.50
N GLY A 183 -4.03 -9.43 11.20
CA GLY A 183 -4.21 -9.69 12.63
C GLY A 183 -5.39 -10.62 13.01
N ILE A 184 -6.07 -11.21 12.03
CA ILE A 184 -7.16 -12.18 12.23
C ILE A 184 -6.91 -13.46 11.42
N ASP A 185 -7.71 -14.51 11.66
CA ASP A 185 -7.62 -15.73 10.85
C ASP A 185 -8.13 -15.44 9.44
N PRO A 186 -7.28 -15.55 8.40
CA PRO A 186 -7.68 -15.22 7.04
C PRO A 186 -8.63 -16.24 6.41
N PHE A 187 -8.77 -17.45 6.98
CA PHE A 187 -9.73 -18.44 6.52
C PHE A 187 -11.14 -18.20 7.07
N ASP A 188 -11.25 -17.51 8.21
CA ASP A 188 -12.54 -17.18 8.84
C ASP A 188 -13.15 -15.87 8.29
N ASN A 189 -12.36 -15.02 7.64
CA ASN A 189 -12.79 -13.72 7.12
C ASN A 189 -12.62 -13.58 5.59
N TYR A 190 -13.04 -14.60 4.84
CA TYR A 190 -12.99 -14.60 3.37
C TYR A 190 -14.34 -14.21 2.77
N GLU A 191 -14.37 -13.08 2.06
CA GLU A 191 -15.49 -12.65 1.23
C GLU A 191 -14.97 -11.92 0.00
N GLY A 192 -15.48 -12.31 -1.17
CA GLY A 192 -15.07 -11.79 -2.45
C GLY A 192 -13.64 -12.14 -2.88
N THR A 193 -13.38 -11.84 -4.15
CA THR A 193 -12.08 -12.06 -4.80
C THR A 193 -11.70 -10.84 -5.62
N THR A 194 -10.46 -10.39 -5.51
CA THR A 194 -9.93 -9.30 -6.33
C THR A 194 -8.82 -9.78 -7.25
N PHE A 195 -8.98 -9.46 -8.53
CA PHE A 195 -7.99 -9.59 -9.58
C PHE A 195 -7.20 -8.29 -9.65
N LEU A 196 -5.88 -8.36 -9.46
CA LEU A 196 -4.97 -7.22 -9.50
C LEU A 196 -3.96 -7.43 -10.63
N VAL A 197 -3.94 -6.53 -11.59
CA VAL A 197 -2.93 -6.46 -12.65
C VAL A 197 -2.06 -5.24 -12.41
N GLU A 198 -0.74 -5.42 -12.36
CA GLU A 198 0.23 -4.34 -12.28
C GLU A 198 1.26 -4.49 -13.41
N TRP A 199 1.51 -3.40 -14.13
CA TRP A 199 2.61 -3.29 -15.10
C TRP A 199 3.48 -2.10 -14.73
N ALA A 200 4.71 -2.38 -14.31
CA ALA A 200 5.74 -1.36 -14.09
C ALA A 200 6.72 -1.34 -15.27
N THR A 201 7.01 -0.15 -15.78
CA THR A 201 7.98 0.06 -16.84
C THR A 201 8.97 1.19 -16.52
N LYS A 202 10.24 1.02 -16.91
CA LYS A 202 11.32 2.00 -16.75
C LYS A 202 11.81 2.48 -18.10
N TYR A 203 12.23 3.74 -18.17
CA TYR A 203 12.78 4.38 -19.36
C TYR A 203 13.79 5.47 -18.98
N GLU A 204 14.48 6.04 -19.97
CA GLU A 204 15.35 7.20 -19.79
C GLU A 204 14.89 8.36 -20.66
N LEU A 205 14.90 9.57 -20.09
CA LEU A 205 14.58 10.81 -20.80
C LEU A 205 15.69 11.82 -20.54
N GLY A 206 16.38 12.24 -21.61
CA GLY A 206 17.49 13.18 -21.50
C GLY A 206 18.66 12.67 -20.66
N GLY A 207 18.85 11.35 -20.58
CA GLY A 207 19.89 10.70 -19.77
C GLY A 207 19.53 10.54 -18.29
N ASN A 208 18.33 10.93 -17.86
CA ASN A 208 17.85 10.72 -16.50
C ASN A 208 16.81 9.60 -16.45
N PRO A 209 16.82 8.76 -15.40
CA PRO A 209 15.87 7.66 -15.25
C PRO A 209 14.44 8.14 -15.00
N GLY A 210 13.48 7.43 -15.57
CA GLY A 210 12.05 7.60 -15.38
C GLY A 210 11.34 6.25 -15.34
N GLY A 211 10.08 6.27 -14.93
CA GLY A 211 9.28 5.06 -14.91
C GLY A 211 7.82 5.34 -14.62
N MET A 212 7.00 4.34 -14.92
CA MET A 212 5.57 4.38 -14.66
C MET A 212 5.03 2.99 -14.33
N THR A 213 4.02 2.97 -13.48
CA THR A 213 3.26 1.79 -13.08
C THR A 213 1.80 2.04 -13.45
N PHE A 214 1.19 1.06 -14.12
CA PHE A 214 -0.23 1.00 -14.37
C PHE A 214 -0.81 -0.15 -13.57
N THR A 215 -1.84 0.12 -12.77
CA THR A 215 -2.52 -0.91 -11.98
C THR A 215 -4.01 -0.89 -12.29
N ALA A 216 -4.59 -2.06 -12.45
CA ALA A 216 -6.02 -2.25 -12.61
C ALA A 216 -6.50 -3.34 -11.65
N THR A 217 -7.64 -3.11 -11.02
CA THR A 217 -8.23 -4.02 -10.04
C THR A 217 -9.69 -4.27 -10.37
N TYR A 218 -10.12 -5.51 -10.24
CA TYR A 218 -11.53 -5.89 -10.35
C TYR A 218 -11.87 -6.84 -9.20
N GLY A 219 -12.70 -6.39 -8.28
CA GLY A 219 -13.23 -7.18 -7.17
C GLY A 219 -14.61 -7.71 -7.51
N ILE A 220 -14.89 -8.95 -7.12
CA ILE A 220 -16.19 -9.62 -7.26
C ILE A 220 -16.63 -10.21 -5.92
N ASP A 221 -17.93 -10.47 -5.80
CA ASP A 221 -18.55 -11.27 -4.73
C ASP A 221 -18.23 -10.80 -3.29
N GLN A 222 -18.03 -9.49 -3.10
CA GLN A 222 -17.93 -8.89 -1.75
C GLN A 222 -19.08 -7.91 -1.55
N GLU A 223 -19.96 -8.16 -0.59
CA GLU A 223 -21.09 -7.29 -0.32
C GLU A 223 -20.61 -5.93 0.21
N ARG A 224 -20.91 -4.85 -0.53
CA ARG A 224 -20.60 -3.47 -0.11
C ARG A 224 -21.83 -2.60 -0.21
N PHE A 225 -22.01 -1.70 0.75
CA PHE A 225 -23.10 -0.73 0.68
C PHE A 225 -22.91 0.24 -0.49
N ARG A 226 -24.01 0.49 -1.21
CA ARG A 226 -24.06 1.57 -2.19
C ARG A 226 -24.12 2.90 -1.45
N ILE A 227 -23.14 3.75 -1.73
CA ILE A 227 -22.93 5.02 -1.03
C ILE A 227 -23.29 6.23 -1.89
N ALA A 228 -23.48 6.03 -3.19
CA ALA A 228 -23.98 7.07 -4.09
C ALA A 228 -25.51 7.23 -4.04
N ASP A 229 -26.22 6.31 -3.36
CA ASP A 229 -27.65 6.39 -3.16
C ASP A 229 -28.02 7.57 -2.25
N ASP A 230 -29.22 8.15 -2.40
CA ASP A 230 -29.64 9.32 -1.63
C ASP A 230 -29.54 9.01 -0.11
N PRO A 231 -28.76 9.77 0.67
CA PRO A 231 -28.54 9.48 2.09
C PRO A 231 -29.83 9.49 2.90
N ARG A 232 -30.91 10.15 2.42
CA ARG A 232 -32.24 10.09 3.03
C ARG A 232 -32.94 8.77 2.81
N ILE A 233 -32.70 8.11 1.68
CA ILE A 233 -33.18 6.76 1.38
C ILE A 233 -32.43 5.77 2.25
N LEU A 234 -31.08 5.82 2.29
CA LEU A 234 -30.26 4.99 3.17
C LEU A 234 -30.67 5.13 4.65
N LEU A 235 -30.85 6.37 5.13
CA LEU A 235 -31.29 6.62 6.51
C LEU A 235 -32.71 6.11 6.77
N ARG A 236 -33.65 6.32 5.84
CA ARG A 236 -35.01 5.79 5.96
C ARG A 236 -34.97 4.27 6.03
N ASP A 237 -34.26 3.62 5.13
CA ASP A 237 -34.22 2.17 5.01
C ASP A 237 -33.57 1.57 6.26
N TYR A 238 -32.47 2.15 6.76
CA TYR A 238 -31.88 1.81 8.05
C TYR A 238 -32.85 1.96 9.23
N VAL A 239 -33.52 3.11 9.37
CA VAL A 239 -34.44 3.38 10.50
C VAL A 239 -35.72 2.54 10.42
N THR A 240 -36.14 2.16 9.21
CA THR A 240 -37.35 1.33 8.98
C THR A 240 -37.04 -0.17 8.92
N GLY A 241 -35.78 -0.57 9.07
CA GLY A 241 -35.35 -1.97 9.02
C GLY A 241 -35.46 -2.61 7.63
N GLN A 242 -35.48 -1.81 6.57
CA GLN A 242 -35.38 -2.30 5.19
C GLN A 242 -33.93 -2.65 4.86
N SER A 243 -33.72 -3.66 4.01
CA SER A 243 -32.39 -4.01 3.51
C SER A 243 -31.79 -2.82 2.76
N LEU A 244 -30.54 -2.50 3.08
CA LEU A 244 -29.77 -1.50 2.34
C LEU A 244 -29.35 -2.08 0.99
N THR A 245 -29.22 -1.21 0.00
CA THR A 245 -28.77 -1.56 -1.34
C THR A 245 -27.26 -1.82 -1.34
N THR A 246 -26.86 -2.92 -1.98
CA THR A 246 -25.46 -3.35 -2.06
C THR A 246 -25.01 -3.51 -3.50
N ASP A 247 -23.70 -3.46 -3.69
CA ASP A 247 -23.03 -3.79 -4.94
C ASP A 247 -21.83 -4.70 -4.61
N ASP A 248 -21.75 -5.81 -5.32
CA ASP A 248 -20.82 -6.89 -5.00
C ASP A 248 -19.52 -6.79 -5.80
N ASP A 249 -19.56 -6.04 -6.89
CA ASP A 249 -18.46 -5.81 -7.81
C ASP A 249 -17.88 -4.40 -7.62
N SER A 250 -16.56 -4.27 -7.75
CA SER A 250 -15.93 -2.95 -7.76
C SER A 250 -14.67 -2.95 -8.61
N TRP A 251 -14.34 -1.81 -9.23
CA TRP A 251 -13.14 -1.69 -10.03
C TRP A 251 -12.37 -0.41 -9.76
N SER A 252 -11.07 -0.47 -10.02
CA SER A 252 -10.21 0.71 -10.03
C SER A 252 -9.11 0.61 -11.07
N VAL A 253 -8.67 1.74 -11.59
CA VAL A 253 -7.49 1.87 -12.44
C VAL A 253 -6.65 3.03 -11.95
N MET A 254 -5.33 2.88 -12.01
CA MET A 254 -4.40 3.90 -11.57
C MET A 254 -3.14 3.93 -12.43
N TRP A 255 -2.55 5.11 -12.44
CA TRP A 255 -1.23 5.38 -12.97
C TRP A 255 -0.39 6.03 -11.86
N ASN A 256 0.86 5.62 -11.77
CA ASN A 256 1.88 6.21 -10.90
C ASN A 256 3.16 6.36 -11.70
N GLY A 257 3.73 7.56 -11.77
CA GLY A 257 4.92 7.83 -12.55
C GLY A 257 5.93 8.69 -11.81
N PHE A 258 7.17 8.59 -12.25
CA PHE A 258 8.27 9.46 -11.82
C PHE A 258 9.20 9.78 -12.98
N GLN A 259 9.86 10.92 -12.88
CA GLN A 259 10.92 11.33 -13.79
C GLN A 259 11.99 12.10 -13.02
N TYR A 260 13.22 11.57 -12.98
CA TYR A 260 14.37 12.34 -12.53
C TYR A 260 14.67 13.45 -13.55
N LEU A 261 14.89 14.65 -13.05
CA LEU A 261 15.31 15.82 -13.84
C LEU A 261 16.81 16.05 -13.75
N SER A 262 17.44 15.51 -12.69
CA SER A 262 18.89 15.45 -12.53
C SER A 262 19.26 14.28 -11.62
N GLY A 263 20.29 13.53 -11.99
CA GLY A 263 20.79 12.41 -11.19
C GLY A 263 19.82 11.24 -11.16
N ASP A 264 19.79 10.52 -10.05
CA ASP A 264 18.98 9.33 -9.86
C ASP A 264 18.57 9.16 -8.38
N GLU A 265 18.09 7.97 -8.02
CA GLU A 265 17.67 7.62 -6.66
C GLU A 265 18.78 7.65 -5.61
N THR A 266 20.05 7.63 -6.02
CA THR A 266 21.21 7.68 -5.12
C THR A 266 21.67 9.11 -4.82
N GLY A 267 21.30 10.06 -5.68
CA GLY A 267 21.68 11.47 -5.58
C GLY A 267 21.12 12.25 -6.76
N GLY A 268 19.99 12.90 -6.56
CA GLY A 268 19.22 13.50 -7.64
C GLY A 268 17.87 14.04 -7.19
N TRP A 269 17.13 14.62 -8.13
CA TRP A 269 15.78 15.09 -7.88
C TRP A 269 14.91 14.97 -9.12
N GLY A 270 13.60 14.91 -8.90
CA GLY A 270 12.64 14.71 -9.97
C GLY A 270 11.20 15.00 -9.54
N LEU A 271 10.30 14.70 -10.46
CA LEU A 271 8.86 14.84 -10.28
C LEU A 271 8.21 13.47 -10.13
N PHE A 272 7.13 13.40 -9.35
CA PHE A 272 6.25 12.25 -9.31
C PHE A 272 4.80 12.66 -9.53
N GLY A 273 3.99 11.72 -9.99
CA GLY A 273 2.56 11.89 -10.15
C GLY A 273 1.83 10.56 -9.97
N ARG A 274 0.62 10.63 -9.42
CA ARG A 274 -0.32 9.53 -9.27
C ARG A 274 -1.69 10.03 -9.67
N PHE A 275 -2.45 9.18 -10.36
CA PHE A 275 -3.83 9.48 -10.71
C PHE A 275 -4.61 8.18 -10.86
N GLY A 276 -5.85 8.15 -10.39
CA GLY A 276 -6.68 6.96 -10.48
C GLY A 276 -8.17 7.24 -10.49
N PHE A 277 -8.91 6.23 -10.92
CA PHE A 277 -10.37 6.21 -11.01
C PHE A 277 -10.91 4.91 -10.44
N SER A 278 -12.14 4.96 -9.94
CA SER A 278 -12.96 3.80 -9.58
C SER A 278 -14.37 3.96 -10.12
N ASP A 279 -15.21 2.96 -9.87
CA ASP A 279 -16.67 3.05 -10.05
C ASP A 279 -17.31 4.24 -9.30
N GLY A 280 -16.74 4.66 -8.16
CA GLY A 280 -17.28 5.70 -7.28
C GLY A 280 -18.52 5.25 -6.47
N ASP A 281 -18.92 4.00 -6.61
CA ASP A 281 -20.03 3.33 -5.94
C ASP A 281 -19.87 1.83 -6.23
N PRO A 282 -19.52 0.98 -5.24
CA PRO A 282 -19.51 1.24 -3.80
C PRO A 282 -18.23 1.94 -3.28
N ASN A 283 -17.25 2.27 -4.13
CA ASN A 283 -16.03 2.93 -3.70
C ASN A 283 -16.24 4.40 -3.33
N ALA A 284 -15.89 4.81 -2.10
CA ALA A 284 -16.03 6.20 -1.64
C ALA A 284 -15.22 7.24 -2.42
N ILE A 285 -14.26 6.79 -3.23
CA ILE A 285 -13.31 7.65 -3.92
C ILE A 285 -13.38 7.35 -5.41
N ARG A 286 -14.21 8.12 -6.12
CA ARG A 286 -14.37 8.01 -7.59
C ARG A 286 -13.10 8.36 -8.37
N TRP A 287 -12.33 9.32 -7.89
CA TRP A 287 -11.05 9.70 -8.47
C TRP A 287 -10.12 10.25 -7.39
N ALA A 288 -8.81 10.08 -7.59
CA ALA A 288 -7.79 10.68 -6.74
C ALA A 288 -6.57 11.05 -7.58
N GLY A 289 -5.84 12.08 -7.13
CA GLY A 289 -4.59 12.48 -7.74
C GLY A 289 -3.64 13.08 -6.71
N ALA A 290 -2.35 12.85 -6.91
CA ALA A 290 -1.27 13.40 -6.10
C ALA A 290 -0.07 13.64 -7.01
N ALA A 291 0.68 14.71 -6.78
CA ALA A 291 1.88 15.01 -7.56
C ALA A 291 2.84 15.83 -6.70
N GLY A 292 4.12 15.78 -7.03
CA GLY A 292 5.10 16.53 -6.28
C GLY A 292 6.50 16.47 -6.87
N ILE A 293 7.42 17.03 -6.13
CA ILE A 293 8.86 17.08 -6.40
C ILE A 293 9.59 16.51 -5.18
N GLY A 294 10.65 15.77 -5.41
CA GLY A 294 11.48 15.25 -4.32
C GLY A 294 12.84 14.78 -4.82
N GLY A 295 13.70 14.42 -3.88
CA GLY A 295 15.04 13.97 -4.19
C GLY A 295 15.89 13.64 -2.98
N VAL A 296 17.17 13.39 -3.25
CA VAL A 296 18.21 13.05 -2.27
C VAL A 296 19.39 14.00 -2.43
N GLY A 297 19.93 14.52 -1.33
CA GLY A 297 21.19 15.27 -1.32
C GLY A 297 21.07 16.73 -1.79
N LEU A 298 19.99 17.43 -1.44
CA LEU A 298 19.79 18.85 -1.81
C LEU A 298 20.85 19.79 -1.22
N ILE A 299 21.35 19.48 -0.03
CA ILE A 299 22.26 20.35 0.74
C ILE A 299 23.66 19.72 0.75
N PRO A 300 24.71 20.43 0.30
CA PRO A 300 26.08 19.92 0.33
C PRO A 300 26.50 19.44 1.74
N GLY A 301 27.05 18.22 1.83
CA GLY A 301 27.43 17.60 3.10
C GLY A 301 26.28 16.90 3.82
N ARG A 302 25.07 16.92 3.25
CA ARG A 302 23.91 16.13 3.65
C ARG A 302 23.44 15.28 2.46
N ASP A 303 24.40 14.61 1.82
CA ASP A 303 24.21 13.94 0.53
C ASP A 303 23.24 12.74 0.58
N ARG A 304 22.81 12.32 1.78
CA ARG A 304 21.84 11.25 2.02
C ARG A 304 20.46 11.74 2.48
N ASP A 305 20.28 13.04 2.66
CA ASP A 305 19.00 13.59 3.10
C ASP A 305 17.98 13.50 1.98
N ARG A 306 16.81 12.95 2.30
CA ARG A 306 15.62 13.00 1.45
C ARG A 306 14.82 14.27 1.70
N TRP A 307 14.20 14.79 0.65
CA TRP A 307 13.29 15.94 0.72
C TRP A 307 12.17 15.78 -0.30
N GLY A 308 11.01 16.39 -0.02
CA GLY A 308 9.86 16.33 -0.92
C GLY A 308 8.82 17.41 -0.61
N ILE A 309 8.11 17.82 -1.66
CA ILE A 309 6.93 18.71 -1.61
C ILE A 309 5.89 18.09 -2.54
N GLY A 310 4.65 17.93 -2.06
CA GLY A 310 3.52 17.34 -2.79
C GLY A 310 2.21 18.03 -2.46
#